data_AF-A0A3B9SZL7-F1
#
_entry.id   AF-A0A3B9SZL7-F1
#
_cell.length_a   1.000
_cell.length_b   1.000
_cell.length_c   1.000
_cell.angle_alpha   90.00
_cell.angle_beta   90.00
_cell.angle_gamma   90.00
#
_symmetry.space_group_name_H-M   'P 1'
#
loop_
_entity.id
_entity.type
_entity.pdbx_description
1 polymer ?
#
loop_
_entity_poly.entity_id
_entity_poly.type
_entity_poly.pdbx_seq_one_letter_code
_entity_poly.pdbx_strand_id
1 'polypeptide(L)'
;LAQQGFAVVNPTYRLAPEYRFPAAMEDLNAVFAFVMQHAAEYGLDTTNLFGIGDSAGATGMAAYAALLADSEYAANYPFTPPAGLKLRAIALNCGTFSMDDMLEPMRDVLPQTEPEKALHLLDIPKHITAGFPPCYLMTAYGDFNCNQPMKLFAELKNNNIPYQYKVWGDKNNPLGHVFHCNLHDPAAHDANKAETDFFHSHIQN
;
A
#
# COMPACT_ATOMS: atom_id res chain seq x y z
N LEU A 1 10.39 -12.12 1.95
CA LEU A 1 9.06 -12.70 1.60
C LEU A 1 9.14 -14.13 1.08
N ALA A 2 9.63 -14.40 -0.15
CA ALA A 2 9.65 -15.77 -0.69
C ALA A 2 10.46 -16.77 0.18
N GLN A 3 11.67 -16.37 0.61
CA GLN A 3 12.49 -17.14 1.55
C GLN A 3 11.84 -17.31 2.94
N GLN A 4 10.78 -16.54 3.23
CA GLN A 4 10.06 -16.56 4.50
C GLN A 4 8.74 -17.35 4.41
N GLY A 5 8.53 -18.08 3.31
CA GLY A 5 7.38 -18.98 3.14
C GLY A 5 6.17 -18.40 2.42
N PHE A 6 6.29 -17.20 1.82
CA PHE A 6 5.20 -16.59 1.05
C PHE A 6 5.34 -16.89 -0.46
N ALA A 7 4.23 -17.18 -1.13
CA ALA A 7 4.16 -17.00 -2.59
C ALA A 7 4.10 -15.49 -2.88
N VAL A 8 4.92 -15.00 -3.82
CA VAL A 8 5.04 -13.57 -4.12
C VAL A 8 4.64 -13.30 -5.56
N VAL A 9 3.68 -12.40 -5.75
CA VAL A 9 3.28 -11.86 -7.04
C VAL A 9 3.76 -10.42 -7.12
N ASN A 10 4.68 -10.13 -8.03
CA ASN A 10 5.23 -8.80 -8.23
C ASN A 10 4.89 -8.31 -9.65
N PRO A 11 3.77 -7.59 -9.84
CA PRO A 11 3.35 -7.13 -11.15
C PRO A 11 4.07 -5.85 -11.59
N THR A 12 4.17 -5.65 -12.90
CA THR A 12 4.36 -4.32 -13.48
C THR A 12 3.01 -3.68 -13.77
N TYR A 13 2.92 -2.36 -13.69
CA TYR A 13 1.71 -1.59 -14.01
C TYR A 13 2.06 -0.43 -14.95
N ARG A 14 1.04 0.11 -15.62
CA ARG A 14 1.14 1.27 -16.51
C ARG A 14 1.58 2.51 -15.73
N LEU A 15 2.58 3.21 -16.26
CA LEU A 15 3.16 4.39 -15.63
C LEU A 15 2.65 5.70 -16.24
N ALA A 16 2.56 6.71 -15.39
CA ALA A 16 2.37 8.09 -15.80
C ALA A 16 3.69 8.69 -16.32
N PRO A 17 3.65 9.68 -17.23
CA PRO A 17 2.46 10.38 -17.74
C PRO A 17 1.71 9.67 -18.87
N GLU A 18 2.27 8.60 -19.45
CA GLU A 18 1.67 7.87 -20.58
C GLU A 18 0.29 7.32 -20.22
N TYR A 19 0.15 6.84 -18.98
CA TYR A 19 -1.09 6.32 -18.42
C TYR A 19 -1.33 6.94 -17.04
N ARG A 20 -2.11 8.02 -17.02
CA ARG A 20 -2.45 8.74 -15.80
C ARG A 20 -3.44 7.98 -14.93
N PHE A 21 -3.61 8.41 -13.68
CA PHE A 21 -4.61 7.86 -12.77
C PHE A 21 -6.01 7.84 -13.45
N PRO A 22 -6.76 6.73 -13.36
CA PRO A 22 -6.58 5.57 -12.46
C PRO A 22 -5.88 4.34 -13.08
N ALA A 23 -5.10 4.46 -14.16
CA ALA A 23 -4.56 3.31 -14.90
C ALA A 23 -3.79 2.27 -14.03
N ALA A 24 -2.92 2.73 -13.13
CA ALA A 24 -2.20 1.83 -12.23
C ALA A 24 -3.14 1.08 -11.25
N MET A 25 -4.27 1.67 -10.89
CA MET A 25 -5.28 1.05 -10.02
C MET A 25 -6.09 0.00 -10.77
N GLU A 26 -6.39 0.24 -12.05
CA GLU A 26 -6.99 -0.77 -12.94
C GLU A 26 -6.09 -2.00 -13.05
N ASP A 27 -4.78 -1.78 -13.22
CA ASP A 27 -3.80 -2.86 -13.34
C ASP A 27 -3.66 -3.63 -12.02
N LEU A 28 -3.61 -2.92 -10.88
CA LEU A 28 -3.60 -3.56 -9.56
C LEU A 28 -4.85 -4.43 -9.34
N ASN A 29 -6.02 -3.95 -9.75
CA ASN A 29 -7.25 -4.74 -9.70
C ASN A 29 -7.18 -5.99 -10.58
N ALA A 30 -6.64 -5.86 -11.80
CA ALA A 30 -6.47 -6.97 -12.72
C ALA A 30 -5.51 -8.03 -12.16
N VAL A 31 -4.47 -7.63 -11.44
CA VAL A 31 -3.54 -8.56 -10.77
C VAL A 31 -4.26 -9.34 -9.67
N PHE A 32 -5.03 -8.68 -8.81
CA PHE A 32 -5.81 -9.39 -7.80
C PHE A 32 -6.85 -10.31 -8.43
N ALA A 33 -7.49 -9.91 -9.53
CA ALA A 33 -8.42 -10.76 -10.27
C ALA A 33 -7.71 -12.02 -10.80
N PHE A 34 -6.53 -11.85 -11.39
CA PHE A 34 -5.70 -12.97 -11.85
C PHE A 34 -5.33 -13.92 -10.70
N VAL A 35 -4.86 -13.38 -9.57
CA VAL A 35 -4.51 -14.18 -8.39
C VAL A 35 -5.72 -14.98 -7.89
N MET A 36 -6.89 -14.35 -7.76
CA MET A 36 -8.10 -15.02 -7.30
C MET A 36 -8.58 -16.09 -8.28
N GLN A 37 -8.48 -15.84 -9.58
CA GLN A 37 -8.92 -16.77 -10.63
C GLN A 37 -7.98 -17.98 -10.79
N HIS A 38 -6.68 -17.78 -10.63
CA HIS A 38 -5.65 -18.79 -10.90
C HIS A 38 -5.02 -19.37 -9.62
N ALA A 39 -5.57 -19.09 -8.45
CA ALA A 39 -5.02 -19.53 -7.17
C ALA A 39 -4.74 -21.04 -7.11
N ALA A 40 -5.70 -21.87 -7.55
CA ALA A 40 -5.54 -23.33 -7.55
C ALA A 40 -4.46 -23.81 -8.53
N GLU A 41 -4.29 -23.13 -9.67
CA GLU A 41 -3.29 -23.47 -10.68
C GLU A 41 -1.86 -23.25 -10.16
N TYR A 42 -1.66 -22.14 -9.42
CA TYR A 42 -0.35 -21.75 -8.89
C TYR A 42 -0.12 -22.16 -7.43
N GLY A 43 -1.10 -22.83 -6.79
CA GLY A 43 -1.02 -23.20 -5.37
C GLY A 43 -1.01 -22.00 -4.42
N LEU A 44 -1.70 -20.91 -4.75
CA LEU A 44 -1.79 -19.70 -3.94
C LEU A 44 -2.88 -19.85 -2.89
N ASP A 45 -2.54 -19.54 -1.63
CA ASP A 45 -3.51 -19.45 -0.54
C ASP A 45 -4.23 -18.10 -0.56
N THR A 46 -5.47 -18.07 -1.03
CA THR A 46 -6.29 -16.84 -1.08
C THR A 46 -6.96 -16.50 0.26
N THR A 47 -6.85 -17.37 1.27
CA THR A 47 -7.34 -17.08 2.64
C THR A 47 -6.36 -16.21 3.42
N ASN A 48 -5.08 -16.25 3.05
CA ASN A 48 -3.98 -15.49 3.65
C ASN A 48 -3.32 -14.52 2.64
N LEU A 49 -4.11 -13.63 2.05
CA LEU A 49 -3.61 -12.59 1.14
C LEU A 49 -3.13 -11.35 1.87
N PHE A 50 -1.97 -10.83 1.46
CA PHE A 50 -1.34 -9.63 1.99
C PHE A 50 -1.02 -8.66 0.85
N GLY A 51 -1.06 -7.37 1.14
CA GLY A 51 -0.66 -6.32 0.22
C GLY A 51 0.63 -5.64 0.67
N ILE A 52 1.51 -5.29 -0.26
CA ILE A 52 2.73 -4.52 0.04
C ILE A 52 2.84 -3.42 -1.00
N GLY A 53 3.26 -2.24 -0.57
CA GLY A 53 3.64 -1.17 -1.49
C GLY A 53 4.75 -0.32 -0.92
N ASP A 54 5.62 0.13 -1.82
CA ASP A 54 6.75 1.01 -1.53
C ASP A 54 6.54 2.36 -2.22
N SER A 55 6.79 3.46 -1.51
CA SER A 55 6.68 4.81 -2.04
C SER A 55 5.31 5.06 -2.69
N ALA A 56 5.25 5.40 -3.98
CA ALA A 56 3.99 5.53 -4.72
C ALA A 56 3.15 4.22 -4.75
N GLY A 57 3.81 3.06 -4.71
CA GLY A 57 3.15 1.76 -4.56
C GLY A 57 2.43 1.61 -3.22
N ALA A 58 2.96 2.21 -2.15
CA ALA A 58 2.28 2.24 -0.84
C ALA A 58 1.00 3.08 -0.92
N THR A 59 1.04 4.22 -1.62
CA THR A 59 -0.15 5.04 -1.88
C THR A 59 -1.22 4.23 -2.63
N GLY A 60 -0.84 3.55 -3.72
CA GLY A 60 -1.75 2.72 -4.49
C GLY A 60 -2.32 1.54 -3.70
N MET A 61 -1.49 0.86 -2.90
CA MET A 61 -1.93 -0.25 -2.06
C MET A 61 -2.90 0.22 -0.96
N ALA A 62 -2.63 1.37 -0.34
CA ALA A 62 -3.53 1.96 0.65
C ALA A 62 -4.86 2.40 0.04
N ALA A 63 -4.85 3.03 -1.15
CA ALA A 63 -6.07 3.38 -1.88
C ALA A 63 -6.87 2.12 -2.23
N TYR A 64 -6.22 1.06 -2.70
CA TYR A 64 -6.90 -0.17 -3.04
C TYR A 64 -7.48 -0.86 -1.79
N ALA A 65 -6.79 -0.81 -0.65
CA ALA A 65 -7.30 -1.32 0.61
C ALA A 65 -8.54 -0.54 1.09
N ALA A 66 -8.55 0.79 0.95
CA ALA A 66 -9.73 1.61 1.22
C ALA A 66 -10.89 1.26 0.28
N LEU A 67 -10.60 1.00 -1.00
CA LEU A 67 -11.57 0.57 -1.99
C LEU A 67 -12.21 -0.78 -1.64
N LEU A 68 -11.45 -1.73 -1.08
CA LEU A 68 -12.02 -2.99 -0.60
C LEU A 68 -12.87 -2.82 0.67
N ALA A 69 -12.62 -1.77 1.46
CA ALA A 69 -13.28 -1.51 2.73
C ALA A 69 -14.61 -0.75 2.59
N ASP A 70 -14.78 0.03 1.52
CA ASP A 70 -15.92 0.93 1.34
C ASP A 70 -16.42 0.92 -0.11
N SER A 71 -17.66 0.46 -0.29
CA SER A 71 -18.32 0.41 -1.60
C SER A 71 -18.62 1.79 -2.19
N GLU A 72 -18.84 2.81 -1.37
CA GLU A 72 -19.08 4.18 -1.86
C GLU A 72 -17.79 4.76 -2.45
N TYR A 73 -16.66 4.57 -1.75
CA TYR A 73 -15.36 4.92 -2.28
C TYR A 73 -15.03 4.11 -3.54
N ALA A 74 -15.29 2.79 -3.55
CA ALA A 74 -15.08 1.92 -4.70
C ALA A 74 -15.84 2.36 -5.96
N ALA A 75 -17.03 2.95 -5.82
CA ALA A 75 -17.84 3.44 -6.94
C ALA A 75 -17.17 4.58 -7.74
N ASN A 76 -16.06 5.16 -7.25
CA ASN A 76 -15.29 6.17 -7.96
C ASN A 76 -14.28 5.60 -8.96
N TYR A 77 -14.13 4.27 -9.04
CA TYR A 77 -13.18 3.59 -9.92
C TYR A 77 -13.90 2.89 -11.08
N PRO A 78 -13.27 2.77 -12.27
CA PRO A 78 -13.91 2.19 -13.45
C PRO A 78 -13.92 0.66 -13.47
N PHE A 79 -13.70 0.01 -12.32
CA PHE A 79 -13.60 -1.43 -12.19
C PHE A 79 -14.25 -1.90 -10.88
N THR A 80 -14.52 -3.20 -10.80
CA THR A 80 -15.01 -3.86 -9.59
C THR A 80 -13.94 -4.83 -9.07
N PRO A 81 -13.65 -4.83 -7.76
CA PRO A 81 -12.81 -5.86 -7.14
C PRO A 81 -13.32 -7.27 -7.36
N PRO A 82 -12.43 -8.26 -7.43
CA PRO A 82 -12.80 -9.67 -7.44
C PRO A 82 -13.66 -10.02 -6.22
N ALA A 83 -14.75 -10.77 -6.46
CA ALA A 83 -15.61 -11.23 -5.37
C ALA A 83 -14.83 -12.08 -4.36
N GLY A 84 -15.04 -11.82 -3.07
CA GLY A 84 -14.39 -12.56 -1.99
C GLY A 84 -12.93 -12.18 -1.73
N LEU A 85 -12.34 -11.24 -2.48
CA LEU A 85 -11.01 -10.72 -2.19
C LEU A 85 -11.00 -10.03 -0.82
N LYS A 86 -10.10 -10.49 0.06
CA LYS A 86 -9.88 -9.90 1.38
C LYS A 86 -8.38 -9.90 1.70
N LEU A 87 -7.87 -8.72 2.06
CA LEU A 87 -6.51 -8.59 2.58
C LEU A 87 -6.50 -8.82 4.09
N ARG A 88 -5.64 -9.72 4.57
CA ARG A 88 -5.43 -9.97 5.99
C ARG A 88 -4.71 -8.82 6.67
N ALA A 89 -3.73 -8.25 5.98
CA ALA A 89 -3.02 -7.06 6.38
C ALA A 89 -2.29 -6.45 5.17
N ILE A 90 -1.84 -5.20 5.31
CA ILE A 90 -1.01 -4.53 4.31
C ILE A 90 0.28 -3.97 4.93
N ALA A 91 1.37 -3.91 4.16
CA ALA A 91 2.58 -3.18 4.52
C ALA A 91 2.76 -1.97 3.59
N LEU A 92 3.02 -0.82 4.19
CA LEU A 92 3.05 0.47 3.53
C LEU A 92 4.37 1.16 3.86
N ASN A 93 5.29 1.11 2.90
CA ASN A 93 6.69 1.43 3.11
C ASN A 93 7.04 2.76 2.45
N CYS A 94 7.53 3.74 3.23
CA CYS A 94 7.99 5.03 2.73
C CYS A 94 6.93 5.77 1.86
N GLY A 95 5.64 5.51 2.09
CA GLY A 95 4.55 6.01 1.26
C GLY A 95 4.20 7.48 1.45
N THR A 96 3.51 8.04 0.46
CA THR A 96 2.83 9.34 0.55
C THR A 96 1.34 9.10 0.69
N PHE A 97 0.70 9.57 1.77
CA PHE A 97 -0.69 9.23 2.07
C PHE A 97 -1.60 10.45 2.11
N SER A 98 -1.09 11.60 2.57
CA SER A 98 -1.78 12.88 2.55
C SER A 98 -1.49 13.56 1.21
N MET A 99 -2.52 14.06 0.53
CA MET A 99 -2.38 14.73 -0.77
C MET A 99 -2.50 16.26 -0.69
N ASP A 100 -2.26 16.83 0.49
CA ASP A 100 -2.21 18.28 0.69
C ASP A 100 -1.13 18.90 -0.20
N ASP A 101 -1.48 19.95 -0.95
CA ASP A 101 -0.58 20.68 -1.85
C ASP A 101 0.10 19.84 -2.95
N MET A 102 -0.44 18.66 -3.25
CA MET A 102 0.14 17.72 -4.23
C MET A 102 -0.41 17.87 -5.66
N LEU A 103 -1.32 18.81 -5.92
CA LEU A 103 -1.95 19.00 -7.25
C LEU A 103 -0.90 19.27 -8.35
N GLU A 104 -0.06 20.29 -8.16
CA GLU A 104 0.99 20.64 -9.13
C GLU A 104 2.13 19.60 -9.18
N PRO A 105 2.69 19.13 -8.04
CA PRO A 105 3.70 18.06 -8.06
C PRO A 105 3.25 16.77 -8.76
N MET A 106 1.95 16.46 -8.71
CA MET A 106 1.39 15.26 -9.33
C MET A 106 0.71 15.51 -10.67
N ARG A 107 0.86 16.69 -11.30
CA ARG A 107 0.17 17.03 -12.55
C ARG A 107 0.37 16.02 -13.69
N ASP A 108 1.51 15.32 -13.69
CA ASP A 108 1.81 14.30 -14.70
C ASP A 108 1.19 12.94 -14.36
N VAL A 109 0.87 12.68 -13.09
CA VAL A 109 0.20 11.48 -12.58
C VAL A 109 -1.33 11.62 -12.60
N LEU A 110 -1.85 12.81 -12.30
CA LEU A 110 -3.28 13.09 -12.21
C LEU A 110 -3.92 13.21 -13.61
N PRO A 111 -5.18 12.78 -13.78
CA PRO A 111 -5.87 12.96 -15.04
C PRO A 111 -5.98 14.44 -15.40
N GLN A 112 -6.03 14.74 -16.70
CA GLN A 112 -6.27 16.11 -17.17
C GLN A 112 -7.70 16.58 -16.87
N THR A 113 -8.63 15.63 -16.74
CA THR A 113 -10.03 15.85 -16.37
C THR A 113 -10.21 15.58 -14.88
N GLU A 114 -10.79 16.53 -14.16
CA GLU A 114 -11.05 16.43 -12.70
C GLU A 114 -9.83 16.02 -11.85
N PRO A 115 -8.65 16.67 -12.01
CA PRO A 115 -7.45 16.32 -11.24
C PRO A 115 -7.65 16.46 -9.73
N GLU A 116 -8.46 17.40 -9.27
CA GLU A 116 -8.76 17.57 -7.83
C GLU A 116 -9.55 16.39 -7.27
N LYS A 117 -10.44 15.80 -8.07
CA LYS A 117 -11.18 14.59 -7.69
C LYS A 117 -10.22 13.41 -7.55
N ALA A 118 -9.33 13.21 -8.51
CA ALA A 118 -8.31 12.16 -8.43
C ALA A 118 -7.39 12.36 -7.23
N LEU A 119 -6.99 13.60 -6.95
CA LEU A 119 -6.19 13.93 -5.78
C LEU A 119 -6.93 13.62 -4.48
N HIS A 120 -8.22 13.96 -4.42
CA HIS A 120 -9.08 13.62 -3.29
C HIS A 120 -9.16 12.10 -3.09
N LEU A 121 -9.28 11.31 -4.16
CA LEU A 121 -9.30 9.85 -4.06
C LEU A 121 -7.98 9.28 -3.54
N LEU A 122 -6.84 9.91 -3.85
CA LEU A 122 -5.53 9.47 -3.38
C LEU A 122 -5.17 9.97 -1.97
N ASP A 123 -6.01 10.82 -1.36
CA ASP A 123 -5.82 11.34 -0.01
C ASP A 123 -6.31 10.34 1.04
N ILE A 124 -5.46 9.35 1.34
CA ILE A 124 -5.80 8.14 2.10
C ILE A 124 -6.44 8.41 3.47
N PRO A 125 -5.99 9.40 4.29
CA PRO A 125 -6.68 9.70 5.55
C PRO A 125 -8.19 9.87 5.38
N LYS A 126 -8.66 10.43 4.27
CA LYS A 126 -10.09 10.69 4.02
C LYS A 126 -10.92 9.44 3.75
N HIS A 127 -10.27 8.30 3.46
CA HIS A 127 -10.94 7.07 3.01
C HIS A 127 -10.67 5.86 3.92
N ILE A 128 -10.08 6.06 5.10
CA ILE A 128 -9.96 5.01 6.10
C ILE A 128 -11.31 4.85 6.81
N THR A 129 -11.91 3.67 6.64
CA THR A 129 -13.15 3.27 7.32
C THR A 129 -12.88 2.03 8.19
N ALA A 130 -13.87 1.60 8.99
CA ALA A 130 -13.76 0.42 9.86
C ALA A 130 -13.45 -0.90 9.12
N GLY A 131 -13.63 -0.95 7.79
CA GLY A 131 -13.29 -2.11 6.97
C GLY A 131 -11.82 -2.17 6.53
N PHE A 132 -11.03 -1.12 6.77
CA PHE A 132 -9.63 -1.04 6.35
C PHE A 132 -8.80 -2.14 7.04
N PRO A 133 -7.89 -2.84 6.32
CA PRO A 133 -7.15 -3.95 6.92
C PRO A 133 -6.11 -3.46 7.94
N PRO A 134 -5.68 -4.32 8.88
CA PRO A 134 -4.51 -4.05 9.71
C PRO A 134 -3.30 -3.66 8.86
N CYS A 135 -2.49 -2.70 9.31
CA CYS A 135 -1.37 -2.21 8.52
C CYS A 135 -0.04 -2.12 9.28
N TYR A 136 1.04 -2.46 8.59
CA TYR A 136 2.41 -2.17 9.00
C TYR A 136 2.89 -0.94 8.23
N LEU A 137 3.27 0.09 8.96
CA LEU A 137 3.76 1.36 8.44
C LEU A 137 5.25 1.44 8.74
N MET A 138 6.08 1.59 7.72
CA MET A 138 7.48 1.94 7.96
C MET A 138 7.99 3.09 7.12
N THR A 139 8.97 3.77 7.67
CA THR A 139 9.76 4.80 7.00
C THR A 139 11.15 4.86 7.63
N ALA A 140 11.99 5.77 7.17
CA ALA A 140 13.32 5.98 7.70
C ALA A 140 13.52 7.43 8.17
N TYR A 141 14.46 7.63 9.10
CA TYR A 141 14.75 8.95 9.65
C TYR A 141 15.15 9.97 8.58
N GLY A 142 15.92 9.53 7.57
CA GLY A 142 16.34 10.36 6.44
C GLY A 142 15.39 10.32 5.23
N ASP A 143 14.23 9.68 5.35
CA ASP A 143 13.22 9.65 4.29
C ASP A 143 12.52 11.02 4.18
N PHE A 144 12.38 11.55 2.97
CA PHE A 144 11.59 12.76 2.74
C PHE A 144 10.09 12.55 3.04
N ASN A 145 9.63 11.30 3.08
CA ASN A 145 8.29 10.89 3.49
C ASN A 145 8.19 10.50 4.99
N CYS A 146 9.21 10.76 5.83
CA CYS A 146 9.23 10.29 7.22
C CYS A 146 8.01 10.70 8.07
N ASN A 147 7.35 11.80 7.72
CA ASN A 147 6.17 12.29 8.44
C ASN A 147 4.83 11.79 7.87
N GLN A 148 4.82 11.16 6.69
CA GLN A 148 3.60 10.72 6.01
C GLN A 148 2.83 9.67 6.82
N PRO A 149 3.44 8.64 7.43
CA PRO A 149 2.69 7.64 8.20
C PRO A 149 1.86 8.25 9.34
N MET A 150 2.37 9.30 10.01
CA MET A 150 1.67 9.95 11.12
C MET A 150 0.35 10.60 10.70
N LYS A 151 0.19 10.94 9.40
CA LYS A 151 -1.04 11.51 8.85
C LYS A 151 -2.21 10.52 8.88
N LEU A 152 -1.93 9.21 8.98
CA LEU A 152 -2.97 8.17 9.05
C LEU A 152 -3.46 7.90 10.48
N PHE A 153 -2.68 8.25 11.52
CA PHE A 153 -2.89 7.72 12.87
C PHE A 153 -4.22 8.12 13.50
N ALA A 154 -4.69 9.34 13.25
CA ALA A 154 -5.98 9.79 13.75
C ALA A 154 -7.10 8.89 13.23
N GLU A 155 -7.13 8.64 11.92
CA GLU A 155 -8.20 7.88 11.27
C GLU A 155 -8.08 6.38 11.51
N LEU A 156 -6.87 5.83 11.56
CA LEU A 156 -6.65 4.45 12.00
C LEU A 156 -7.17 4.23 13.42
N LYS A 157 -6.90 5.17 14.35
CA LYS A 157 -7.39 5.10 15.72
C LYS A 157 -8.91 5.25 15.81
N ASN A 158 -9.48 6.24 15.12
CA ASN A 158 -10.92 6.52 15.14
C ASN A 158 -11.73 5.34 14.60
N ASN A 159 -11.20 4.64 13.59
CA ASN A 159 -11.83 3.47 12.98
C ASN A 159 -11.43 2.12 13.62
N ASN A 160 -10.65 2.14 14.72
CA ASN A 160 -10.16 0.95 15.43
C ASN A 160 -9.34 -0.02 14.55
N ILE A 161 -8.57 0.52 13.61
CA ILE A 161 -7.72 -0.27 12.72
C ILE A 161 -6.41 -0.61 13.45
N PRO A 162 -6.07 -1.90 13.64
CA PRO A 162 -4.79 -2.28 14.22
C PRO A 162 -3.63 -1.86 13.31
N TYR A 163 -2.61 -1.22 13.86
CA TYR A 163 -1.41 -0.89 13.09
C TYR A 163 -0.14 -1.02 13.91
N GLN A 164 0.97 -1.28 13.22
CA GLN A 164 2.32 -1.15 13.75
C GLN A 164 3.05 -0.06 12.96
N TYR A 165 3.86 0.75 13.65
CA TYR A 165 4.62 1.81 13.03
C TYR A 165 6.09 1.74 13.44
N LYS A 166 7.00 1.83 12.46
CA LYS A 166 8.44 1.80 12.70
C LYS A 166 9.19 2.82 11.86
N VAL A 167 10.04 3.61 12.51
CA VAL A 167 11.02 4.48 11.85
C VAL A 167 12.40 3.84 11.99
N TRP A 168 13.12 3.72 10.88
CA TRP A 168 14.43 3.11 10.82
C TRP A 168 15.56 4.13 10.67
N GLY A 169 16.74 3.81 11.21
CA GLY A 169 17.86 4.75 11.28
C GLY A 169 17.62 5.84 12.33
N ASP A 170 18.59 6.71 12.48
CA ASP A 170 18.54 7.83 13.42
C ASP A 170 19.29 9.05 12.89
N LYS A 171 19.36 10.11 13.70
CA LYS A 171 20.09 11.34 13.36
C LYS A 171 21.55 11.11 12.97
N ASN A 172 22.22 10.15 13.61
CA ASN A 172 23.64 9.90 13.42
C ASN A 172 23.89 8.89 12.28
N ASN A 173 22.94 7.99 12.05
CA ASN A 173 22.96 6.98 11.00
C ASN A 173 21.64 7.02 10.22
N PRO A 174 21.40 8.06 9.40
CA PRO A 174 20.15 8.19 8.69
C PRO A 174 20.06 7.16 7.56
N LEU A 175 18.94 6.46 7.50
CA LEU A 175 18.57 5.63 6.36
C LEU A 175 17.66 6.43 5.42
N GLY A 176 17.79 6.18 4.12
CA GLY A 176 17.08 6.92 3.08
C GLY A 176 15.70 6.36 2.73
N HIS A 177 15.04 7.04 1.79
CA HIS A 177 13.81 6.56 1.17
C HIS A 177 13.97 5.14 0.62
N VAL A 178 13.00 4.26 0.88
CA VAL A 178 12.98 2.85 0.47
C VAL A 178 14.28 2.06 0.75
N PHE A 179 14.99 2.41 1.84
CA PHE A 179 16.26 1.75 2.21
C PHE A 179 16.16 0.22 2.31
N HIS A 180 15.00 -0.29 2.71
CA HIS A 180 14.75 -1.72 2.91
C HIS A 180 14.86 -2.55 1.62
N CYS A 181 14.83 -1.92 0.44
CA CYS A 181 15.07 -2.60 -0.84
C CYS A 181 16.57 -2.90 -1.07
N ASN A 182 17.48 -2.21 -0.37
CA ASN A 182 18.92 -2.48 -0.45
C ASN A 182 19.30 -3.68 0.43
N LEU A 183 19.17 -4.89 -0.11
CA LEU A 183 19.48 -6.13 0.60
C LEU A 183 20.99 -6.33 0.92
N HIS A 184 21.86 -5.38 0.57
CA HIS A 184 23.24 -5.38 1.06
C HIS A 184 23.38 -4.70 2.43
N ASP A 185 22.37 -3.94 2.87
CA ASP A 185 22.35 -3.27 4.15
C ASP A 185 21.75 -4.19 5.23
N PRO A 186 22.45 -4.47 6.34
CA PRO A 186 21.88 -5.22 7.46
C PRO A 186 20.58 -4.63 8.01
N ALA A 187 20.43 -3.30 8.02
CA ALA A 187 19.21 -2.64 8.47
C ALA A 187 18.02 -2.97 7.56
N ALA A 188 18.26 -3.18 6.26
CA ALA A 188 17.22 -3.63 5.34
C ALA A 188 16.73 -5.04 5.68
N HIS A 189 17.62 -5.95 6.08
CA HIS A 189 17.21 -7.29 6.52
C HIS A 189 16.34 -7.23 7.77
N ASP A 190 16.72 -6.43 8.76
CA ASP A 190 15.93 -6.26 9.98
C ASP A 190 14.56 -5.63 9.69
N ALA A 191 14.50 -4.68 8.75
CA ALA A 191 13.26 -4.05 8.29
C ALA A 191 12.31 -5.04 7.61
N ASN A 192 12.82 -5.76 6.63
CA ASN A 192 12.05 -6.80 5.92
C ASN A 192 11.61 -7.92 6.86
N LYS A 193 12.44 -8.27 7.85
CA LYS A 193 12.07 -9.27 8.87
C LYS A 193 10.91 -8.78 9.72
N ALA A 194 10.96 -7.54 10.23
CA ALA A 194 9.87 -6.98 11.04
C ALA A 194 8.54 -6.92 10.29
N GLU A 195 8.57 -6.52 9.01
CA GLU A 195 7.38 -6.55 8.13
C GLU A 195 6.85 -7.98 7.94
N THR A 196 7.74 -8.94 7.66
CA THR A 196 7.36 -10.34 7.49
C THR A 196 6.78 -10.94 8.78
N ASP A 197 7.39 -10.65 9.94
CA ASP A 197 6.90 -11.10 11.25
C ASP A 197 5.47 -10.57 11.51
N PHE A 198 5.18 -9.34 11.09
CA PHE A 198 3.83 -8.78 11.15
C PHE A 198 2.84 -9.55 10.26
N PHE A 199 3.20 -9.95 9.04
CA PHE A 199 2.31 -10.79 8.23
C PHE A 199 2.09 -12.18 8.83
N HIS A 200 3.15 -12.81 9.34
CA HIS A 200 3.03 -14.10 10.04
C HIS A 200 2.07 -14.01 11.23
N SER A 201 2.05 -12.89 11.97
CA SER A 201 1.10 -12.70 13.07
C SER A 201 -0.37 -12.54 12.63
N HIS A 202 -0.63 -12.39 11.33
CA HIS A 202 -1.96 -12.21 10.76
C HIS A 202 -2.42 -13.40 9.90
N ILE A 203 -1.61 -14.44 9.76
CA ILE A 203 -1.99 -15.71 9.13
C ILE A 203 -3.11 -16.37 9.95
N GLN A 204 -4.13 -16.84 9.27
CA GLN A 204 -5.19 -17.64 9.86
C GLN A 204 -4.84 -19.13 9.78
N ASN A 205 -5.00 -19.84 10.89
CA ASN A 205 -4.87 -21.30 10.99
C ASN A 205 -6.09 -22.03 10.42
#